data_AF-A0A317C2D6-F1
#
_entry.id   AF-A0A317C2D6-F1
#
_cell.length_a   1.000
_cell.length_b   1.000
_cell.length_c   1.000
_cell.angle_alpha   90.00
_cell.angle_beta   90.00
_cell.angle_gamma   90.00
#
_symmetry.space_group_name_H-M   'P 1'
#
loop_
_entity.id
_entity.type
_entity.pdbx_description
1 polymer ?
#
loop_
_entity_poly.entity_id
_entity_poly.type
_entity_poly.pdbx_seq_one_letter_code
_entity_poly.pdbx_strand_id
1 'polypeptide(L)'
;MRIRIKTRWSKENREISVEDSISVLAFNSWKIGMQALLEIENQDFDIDHQMQRIQVLEEISAFMIQSVDRMIHGTTSDEDRAEIITYYAKKMADHVHENARDFGDLDDYRSPFIHKLNDRFPAYAETKWNEDDDEPGFSMSREFATNVAAVLGDRDRKWALDYIQQVLLPDFFPVFKRTIKSIGLIEDRKMPEQAGH
;
A
#
# COMPACT_ATOMS: atom_id res chain seq x y z
N MET A 1 16.76 15.64 10.45
CA MET A 1 16.95 16.58 9.31
C MET A 1 15.56 16.86 8.72
N ARG A 2 15.25 18.02 8.12
CA ARG A 2 13.89 18.29 7.56
C ARG A 2 13.88 17.96 6.06
N ILE A 3 13.37 16.80 5.69
CA ILE A 3 13.06 16.47 4.28
C ILE A 3 11.97 17.44 3.81
N ARG A 4 12.18 18.10 2.66
CA ARG A 4 11.22 19.07 2.11
C ARG A 4 10.51 18.45 0.91
N ILE A 5 9.26 18.05 1.12
CA ILE A 5 8.36 17.59 0.05
C ILE A 5 7.89 18.80 -0.76
N LYS A 6 7.99 18.74 -2.10
CA LYS A 6 7.34 19.70 -3.00
C LYS A 6 5.96 19.17 -3.38
N THR A 7 4.95 19.48 -2.57
CA THR A 7 3.55 19.22 -2.92
C THR A 7 3.10 20.13 -4.05
N ARG A 8 2.40 19.57 -5.05
CA ARG A 8 1.75 20.32 -6.15
C ARG A 8 0.45 21.01 -5.71
N TRP A 9 0.09 20.88 -4.43
CA TRP A 9 -1.05 21.52 -3.79
C TRP A 9 -0.58 22.55 -2.77
N SER A 10 -0.52 23.82 -3.17
CA SER A 10 -1.21 24.90 -2.45
C SER A 10 -0.96 26.25 -3.13
N LYS A 11 -2.08 26.89 -3.52
CA LYS A 11 -2.16 28.32 -3.88
C LYS A 11 -2.12 29.23 -2.63
N GLU A 12 -1.78 28.70 -1.47
CA GLU A 12 -1.59 29.45 -0.22
C GLU A 12 -0.29 29.00 0.46
N ASN A 13 0.42 29.96 1.02
CA ASN A 13 1.81 29.93 1.50
C ASN A 13 2.04 29.02 2.74
N ARG A 14 1.60 27.75 2.72
CA ARG A 14 1.75 26.78 3.81
C ARG A 14 2.76 25.70 3.41
N GLU A 15 3.87 25.62 4.13
CA GLU A 15 4.79 24.48 4.06
C GLU A 15 4.09 23.26 4.68
N ILE A 16 3.76 22.26 3.86
CA ILE A 16 3.20 20.98 4.31
C ILE A 16 4.37 20.10 4.78
N SER A 17 4.26 19.49 5.96
CA SER A 17 5.30 18.59 6.46
C SER A 17 5.23 17.21 5.80
N VAL A 18 6.31 16.44 5.95
CA VAL A 18 6.38 15.04 5.47
C VAL A 18 5.34 14.20 6.20
N GLU A 19 5.21 14.43 7.49
CA GLU A 19 4.28 13.74 8.38
C GLU A 19 2.82 14.03 8.01
N ASP A 20 2.49 15.28 7.66
CA ASP A 20 1.16 15.65 7.17
C ASP A 20 0.86 14.93 5.85
N SER A 21 1.84 14.89 4.94
CA SER A 21 1.72 14.22 3.64
C SER A 21 1.52 12.70 3.79
N ILE A 22 2.26 12.05 4.69
CA ILE A 22 2.10 10.63 4.98
C ILE A 22 0.78 10.35 5.70
N SER A 23 0.31 11.24 6.57
CA SER A 23 -1.02 11.09 7.20
C SER A 23 -2.13 11.14 6.15
N VAL A 24 -2.03 12.04 5.17
CA VAL A 24 -2.95 12.09 4.02
C VAL A 24 -2.81 10.84 3.15
N LEU A 25 -1.59 10.34 2.95
CA LEU A 25 -1.38 9.08 2.23
C LEU A 25 -2.10 7.93 2.92
N ALA A 26 -1.88 7.73 4.23
CA ALA A 26 -2.51 6.66 5.01
C ALA A 26 -4.02 6.69 4.94
N PHE A 27 -4.62 7.85 5.13
CA PHE A 27 -6.06 8.02 5.03
C PHE A 27 -6.61 7.62 3.64
N ASN A 28 -5.97 8.07 2.56
CA ASN A 28 -6.40 7.72 1.21
C ASN A 28 -6.10 6.24 0.87
N SER A 29 -4.99 5.70 1.35
CA SER A 29 -4.63 4.29 1.17
C SER A 29 -5.67 3.39 1.82
N TRP A 30 -6.09 3.72 3.04
CA TRP A 30 -7.16 2.99 3.73
C TRP A 30 -8.46 3.00 2.93
N LYS A 31 -8.86 4.16 2.39
CA LYS A 31 -10.06 4.26 1.53
C LYS A 31 -9.95 3.42 0.26
N ILE A 32 -8.79 3.43 -0.39
CA ILE A 32 -8.52 2.61 -1.58
C ILE A 32 -8.61 1.13 -1.21
N GLY A 33 -8.03 0.73 -0.08
CA GLY A 33 -8.13 -0.62 0.45
C GLY A 33 -9.57 -1.05 0.72
N MET A 34 -10.40 -0.19 1.32
CA MET A 34 -11.82 -0.46 1.53
C MET A 34 -12.59 -0.63 0.22
N GLN A 35 -12.29 0.16 -0.81
CA GLN A 35 -12.90 -0.04 -2.13
C GLN A 35 -12.45 -1.37 -2.74
N ALA A 36 -11.16 -1.70 -2.66
CA ALA A 36 -10.65 -2.97 -3.15
C ALA A 36 -11.28 -4.18 -2.42
N LEU A 37 -11.48 -4.09 -1.11
CA LEU A 37 -12.24 -5.09 -0.35
C LEU A 37 -13.67 -5.22 -0.87
N LEU A 38 -14.36 -4.11 -1.10
CA LEU A 38 -15.73 -4.13 -1.64
C LEU A 38 -15.78 -4.79 -3.03
N GLU A 39 -14.78 -4.55 -3.89
CA GLU A 39 -14.69 -5.22 -5.18
C GLU A 39 -14.48 -6.74 -5.02
N ILE A 40 -13.66 -7.18 -4.06
CA ILE A 40 -13.53 -8.62 -3.72
C ILE A 40 -14.90 -9.19 -3.30
N GLU A 41 -15.63 -8.52 -2.42
CA GLU A 41 -16.95 -8.96 -1.97
C GLU A 41 -17.97 -9.04 -3.11
N ASN A 42 -17.89 -8.15 -4.09
CA ASN A 42 -18.75 -8.13 -5.27
C ASN A 42 -18.48 -9.29 -6.26
N GLN A 43 -17.39 -10.05 -6.08
CA GLN A 43 -17.06 -11.21 -6.92
C GLN A 43 -17.43 -12.57 -6.29
N ASP A 44 -18.32 -12.57 -5.29
CA ASP A 44 -18.79 -13.78 -4.60
C ASP A 44 -17.67 -14.58 -3.88
N PHE A 45 -16.56 -13.92 -3.52
CA PHE A 45 -15.57 -14.50 -2.61
C PHE A 45 -16.13 -14.60 -1.17
N ASP A 46 -15.85 -15.70 -0.45
CA ASP A 46 -16.30 -15.88 0.92
C ASP A 46 -15.56 -14.93 1.84
N ILE A 47 -16.33 -14.03 2.44
CA ILE A 47 -15.89 -13.23 3.58
C ILE A 47 -16.96 -13.35 4.66
N ASP A 48 -16.70 -14.22 5.63
CA ASP A 48 -17.71 -14.72 6.58
C ASP A 48 -17.90 -13.82 7.80
N HIS A 49 -16.90 -12.99 8.12
CA HIS A 49 -16.95 -12.13 9.32
C HIS A 49 -16.11 -10.86 9.21
N GLN A 50 -16.43 -9.86 10.05
CA GLN A 50 -15.77 -8.55 10.03
C GLN A 50 -14.25 -8.64 10.25
N MET A 51 -13.78 -9.55 11.11
CA MET A 51 -12.33 -9.72 11.28
C MET A 51 -11.63 -10.26 10.03
N GLN A 52 -12.29 -11.02 9.16
CA GLN A 52 -11.71 -11.49 7.90
C GLN A 52 -11.58 -10.32 6.91
N ARG A 53 -12.56 -9.40 6.89
CA ARG A 53 -12.45 -8.13 6.15
C ARG A 53 -11.22 -7.34 6.58
N ILE A 54 -10.99 -7.21 7.88
CA ILE A 54 -9.80 -6.53 8.41
C ILE A 54 -8.53 -7.25 7.95
N GLN A 55 -8.47 -8.58 8.03
CA GLN A 55 -7.31 -9.35 7.58
C GLN A 55 -7.02 -9.16 6.08
N VAL A 56 -8.05 -9.05 5.23
CA VAL A 56 -7.88 -8.72 3.81
C VAL A 56 -7.33 -7.30 3.66
N LEU A 57 -7.88 -6.32 4.40
CA LEU A 57 -7.38 -4.94 4.40
C LEU A 57 -5.93 -4.83 4.88
N GLU A 58 -5.51 -5.66 5.84
CA GLU A 58 -4.13 -5.73 6.29
C GLU A 58 -3.20 -6.20 5.16
N GLU A 59 -3.58 -7.22 4.38
CA GLU A 59 -2.75 -7.68 3.25
C GLU A 59 -2.68 -6.65 2.12
N ILE A 60 -3.78 -5.95 1.83
CA ILE A 60 -3.80 -4.83 0.87
C ILE A 60 -2.92 -3.67 1.39
N SER A 61 -2.99 -3.39 2.68
CA SER A 61 -2.16 -2.36 3.33
C SER A 61 -0.68 -2.69 3.28
N ALA A 62 -0.30 -3.94 3.56
CA ALA A 62 1.08 -4.40 3.46
C ALA A 62 1.64 -4.22 2.04
N PHE A 63 0.85 -4.58 1.03
CA PHE A 63 1.21 -4.37 -0.38
C PHE A 63 1.38 -2.89 -0.72
N MET A 64 0.46 -2.02 -0.28
CA MET A 64 0.56 -0.57 -0.51
C MET A 64 1.79 0.06 0.17
N ILE A 65 2.09 -0.32 1.42
CA ILE A 65 3.28 0.16 2.15
C ILE A 65 4.55 -0.23 1.41
N GLN A 66 4.64 -1.49 1.00
CA GLN A 66 5.81 -1.97 0.26
C GLN A 66 5.91 -1.31 -1.13
N SER A 67 4.79 -1.04 -1.79
CA SER A 67 4.80 -0.33 -3.07
C SER A 67 5.36 1.08 -2.92
N VAL A 68 5.03 1.78 -1.83
CA VAL A 68 5.62 3.10 -1.54
C VAL A 68 7.13 2.99 -1.30
N ASP A 69 7.59 1.99 -0.55
CA ASP A 69 9.02 1.72 -0.35
C ASP A 69 9.76 1.55 -1.68
N ARG A 70 9.19 0.76 -2.60
CA ARG A 70 9.75 0.55 -3.94
C ARG A 70 9.79 1.81 -4.78
N MET A 71 8.75 2.64 -4.72
CA MET A 71 8.69 3.89 -5.50
C MET A 71 9.71 4.93 -5.05
N ILE A 72 10.00 5.02 -3.75
CA ILE A 72 10.94 6.00 -3.20
C ILE A 72 12.38 5.45 -3.09
N HIS A 73 12.56 4.15 -3.35
CA HIS A 73 13.87 3.52 -3.41
C HIS A 73 14.74 4.17 -4.50
N GLY A 74 15.99 4.50 -4.16
CA GLY A 74 16.95 5.15 -5.07
C GLY A 74 16.76 6.67 -5.21
N THR A 75 15.59 7.24 -4.86
CA THR A 75 15.34 8.69 -4.89
C THR A 75 15.36 9.34 -3.50
N THR A 76 15.26 8.54 -2.45
CA THR A 76 15.26 8.97 -1.04
C THR A 76 16.37 8.25 -0.28
N SER A 77 17.02 8.94 0.66
CA SER A 77 18.10 8.35 1.47
C SER A 77 17.58 7.17 2.29
N ASP A 78 18.46 6.23 2.67
CA ASP A 78 18.05 5.05 3.45
C ASP A 78 17.42 5.44 4.81
N GLU A 79 17.95 6.46 5.47
CA GLU A 79 17.44 6.99 6.74
C GLU A 79 16.05 7.59 6.55
N ASP A 80 15.89 8.49 5.59
CA ASP A 80 14.62 9.15 5.29
C ASP A 80 13.56 8.13 4.83
N ARG A 81 13.95 7.14 4.02
CA ARG A 81 13.07 6.06 3.57
C ARG A 81 12.57 5.26 4.76
N ALA A 82 13.46 4.86 5.67
CA ALA A 82 13.08 4.11 6.87
C ALA A 82 12.12 4.91 7.76
N GLU A 83 12.35 6.22 7.92
CA GLU A 83 11.43 7.10 8.66
C GLU A 83 10.04 7.18 7.99
N ILE A 84 10.00 7.41 6.67
CA ILE A 84 8.75 7.52 5.89
C ILE A 84 7.94 6.22 6.00
N ILE A 85 8.57 5.07 5.73
CA ILE A 85 7.88 3.77 5.73
C ILE A 85 7.43 3.38 7.14
N THR A 86 8.26 3.64 8.16
CA THR A 86 7.87 3.39 9.55
C THR A 86 6.67 4.25 9.96
N TYR A 87 6.68 5.54 9.61
CA TYR A 87 5.58 6.43 9.94
C TYR A 87 4.30 6.06 9.19
N TYR A 88 4.40 5.71 7.91
CA TYR A 88 3.28 5.25 7.10
C TYR A 88 2.67 3.95 7.66
N ALA A 89 3.50 2.96 8.00
CA ALA A 89 3.06 1.71 8.61
C ALA A 89 2.31 1.95 9.93
N LYS A 90 2.80 2.85 10.79
CA LYS A 90 2.12 3.21 12.04
C LYS A 90 0.75 3.86 11.80
N LYS A 91 0.64 4.74 10.80
CA LYS A 91 -0.66 5.36 10.44
C LYS A 91 -1.64 4.35 9.86
N MET A 92 -1.17 3.38 9.08
CA MET A 92 -2.01 2.27 8.63
C MET A 92 -2.42 1.38 9.81
N ALA A 93 -1.53 1.13 10.77
CA ALA A 93 -1.84 0.38 11.99
C ALA A 93 -2.92 1.05 12.84
N ASP A 94 -2.92 2.39 12.92
CA ASP A 94 -4.00 3.15 13.56
C ASP A 94 -5.36 2.84 12.92
N HIS A 95 -5.45 2.86 11.59
CA HIS A 95 -6.68 2.51 10.88
C HIS A 95 -7.11 1.06 11.11
N VAL A 96 -6.18 0.10 11.05
CA VAL A 96 -6.47 -1.31 11.35
C VAL A 96 -7.05 -1.43 12.76
N HIS A 97 -6.43 -0.83 13.76
CA HIS A 97 -6.91 -0.91 15.13
C HIS A 97 -8.27 -0.24 15.34
N GLU A 98 -8.47 0.95 14.78
CA GLU A 98 -9.74 1.66 14.89
C GLU A 98 -10.91 0.87 14.30
N ASN A 99 -10.67 0.09 13.24
CA ASN A 99 -11.71 -0.70 12.57
C ASN A 99 -11.83 -2.14 13.10
N ALA A 100 -10.80 -2.67 13.75
CA ALA A 100 -10.82 -4.03 14.33
C ALA A 100 -11.39 -4.09 15.75
N ARG A 101 -11.16 -3.05 16.55
CA ARG A 101 -11.46 -3.06 18.00
C ARG A 101 -12.93 -3.30 18.35
N ASP A 102 -13.84 -3.01 17.44
CA ASP A 102 -15.28 -3.18 17.66
C ASP A 102 -15.75 -4.62 17.36
N PHE A 103 -14.90 -5.45 16.74
CA PHE A 103 -15.28 -6.77 16.23
C PHE A 103 -14.43 -7.93 16.76
N GLY A 104 -13.19 -7.69 17.17
CA GLY A 104 -12.35 -8.75 17.72
C GLY A 104 -12.14 -8.61 19.24
N ASP A 105 -11.22 -9.41 19.75
CA ASP A 105 -10.98 -9.67 21.18
C ASP A 105 -9.67 -9.08 21.74
N LEU A 106 -8.82 -8.50 20.88
CA LEU A 106 -7.56 -7.87 21.31
C LEU A 106 -7.75 -6.41 21.75
N ASP A 107 -7.03 -6.03 22.80
CA ASP A 107 -6.89 -4.63 23.22
C ASP A 107 -6.01 -3.82 22.25
N ASP A 108 -5.08 -4.47 21.54
CA ASP A 108 -4.20 -3.87 20.55
C ASP A 108 -4.13 -4.68 19.27
N TYR A 109 -4.45 -4.02 18.16
CA TYR A 109 -4.36 -4.56 16.80
C TYR A 109 -3.22 -3.93 15.99
N ARG A 110 -2.57 -2.88 16.53
CA ARG A 110 -1.42 -2.27 15.89
C ARG A 110 -0.24 -3.24 15.89
N SER A 111 0.09 -3.81 17.05
CA SER A 111 1.24 -4.70 17.18
C SER A 111 1.13 -5.95 16.30
N PRO A 112 0.00 -6.69 16.27
CA PRO A 112 -0.19 -7.80 15.33
C PRO A 112 -0.04 -7.40 13.86
N PHE A 113 -0.58 -6.25 13.46
CA PHE A 113 -0.42 -5.75 12.10
C PHE A 113 1.03 -5.42 11.77
N ILE A 114 1.77 -4.76 12.67
CA ILE A 114 3.21 -4.51 12.49
C ILE A 114 4.02 -5.81 12.39
N HIS A 115 3.68 -6.83 13.19
CA HIS A 115 4.31 -8.15 13.05
C HIS A 115 4.02 -8.78 11.68
N LYS A 116 2.77 -8.70 11.20
CA LYS A 116 2.43 -9.14 9.84
C LYS A 116 3.26 -8.41 8.78
N LEU A 117 3.46 -7.10 8.90
CA LEU A 117 4.32 -6.35 7.97
C LEU A 117 5.75 -6.91 7.97
N ASN A 118 6.32 -7.16 9.15
CA ASN A 118 7.65 -7.74 9.29
C ASN A 118 7.76 -9.15 8.68
N ASP A 119 6.68 -9.94 8.73
CA ASP A 119 6.63 -11.27 8.11
C ASP A 119 6.52 -11.20 6.58
N ARG A 120 5.87 -10.15 6.03
CA ARG A 120 5.60 -9.99 4.59
C ARG A 120 6.74 -9.32 3.84
N PHE A 121 7.37 -8.30 4.42
CA PHE A 121 8.35 -7.47 3.72
C PHE A 121 9.57 -8.25 3.18
N PRO A 122 10.11 -9.28 3.86
CA PRO A 122 11.19 -10.09 3.29
C PRO A 122 10.81 -10.76 1.96
N ALA A 123 9.61 -11.33 1.87
CA ALA A 123 9.14 -11.94 0.62
C ALA A 123 8.96 -10.90 -0.48
N TYR A 124 8.32 -9.77 -0.15
CA TYR A 124 8.19 -8.70 -1.12
C TYR A 124 9.52 -8.12 -1.58
N ALA A 125 10.53 -8.01 -0.72
CA ALA A 125 11.85 -7.49 -1.05
C ALA A 125 12.53 -8.28 -2.19
N GLU A 126 12.23 -9.57 -2.31
CA GLU A 126 12.73 -10.45 -3.38
C GLU A 126 11.92 -10.37 -4.69
N THR A 127 10.79 -9.66 -4.69
CA THR A 127 9.93 -9.55 -5.88
C THR A 127 10.37 -8.43 -6.82
N LYS A 128 10.12 -8.62 -8.12
CA LYS A 128 10.40 -7.65 -9.17
C LYS A 128 9.51 -6.40 -9.12
N TRP A 129 10.11 -5.26 -9.45
CA TRP A 129 9.47 -3.97 -9.65
C TRP A 129 9.79 -3.47 -11.07
N ASN A 130 8.81 -2.83 -11.73
CA ASN A 130 9.05 -2.12 -12.98
C ASN A 130 9.42 -0.66 -12.64
N GLU A 131 10.71 -0.37 -12.75
CA GLU A 131 11.28 0.94 -12.41
C GLU A 131 10.90 2.05 -13.41
N ASP A 132 10.54 1.69 -14.64
CA ASP A 132 10.18 2.66 -15.70
C ASP A 132 8.76 3.20 -15.49
N ASP A 133 7.84 2.34 -15.05
CA ASP A 133 6.42 2.68 -14.88
C ASP A 133 6.01 2.92 -13.41
N ASP A 134 6.92 2.70 -12.46
CA ASP A 134 6.66 2.65 -11.01
C ASP A 134 5.50 1.68 -10.69
N GLU A 135 5.63 0.43 -11.15
CA GLU A 135 4.58 -0.59 -11.04
C GLU A 135 5.09 -1.93 -10.48
N PRO A 136 4.22 -2.69 -9.77
CA PRO A 136 4.54 -4.03 -9.32
C PRO A 136 4.81 -4.94 -10.52
N GLY A 137 5.95 -5.64 -10.51
CA GLY A 137 6.20 -6.71 -11.46
C GLY A 137 5.36 -7.95 -11.15
N PHE A 138 5.27 -8.88 -12.10
CA PHE A 138 4.44 -10.09 -11.98
C PHE A 138 4.62 -10.86 -10.66
N SER A 139 5.86 -11.00 -10.17
CA SER A 139 6.14 -11.70 -8.91
C SER A 139 5.58 -10.95 -7.69
N MET A 140 5.59 -9.61 -7.70
CA MET A 140 5.04 -8.81 -6.60
C MET A 140 3.52 -8.87 -6.60
N SER A 141 2.90 -8.77 -7.79
CA SER A 141 1.46 -8.99 -7.97
C SER A 141 1.03 -10.39 -7.50
N ARG A 142 1.84 -11.42 -7.80
CA ARG A 142 1.57 -12.80 -7.38
C ARG A 142 1.69 -12.98 -5.87
N GLU A 143 2.71 -12.38 -5.25
CA GLU A 143 2.91 -12.40 -3.80
C GLU A 143 1.72 -11.75 -3.09
N PHE A 144 1.30 -10.56 -3.55
CA PHE A 144 0.10 -9.89 -3.06
C PHE A 144 -1.16 -10.76 -3.17
N ALA A 145 -1.40 -11.30 -4.37
CA ALA A 145 -2.56 -12.16 -4.61
C ALA A 145 -2.53 -13.41 -3.73
N THR A 146 -1.36 -14.01 -3.50
CA THR A 146 -1.20 -15.20 -2.65
C THR A 146 -1.54 -14.89 -1.20
N ASN A 147 -1.09 -13.75 -0.69
CA ASN A 147 -1.36 -13.32 0.67
C ASN A 147 -2.85 -13.04 0.91
N VAL A 148 -3.53 -12.34 0.01
CA VAL A 148 -4.98 -12.12 0.10
C VAL A 148 -5.75 -13.44 -0.05
N ALA A 149 -5.38 -14.28 -1.02
CA ALA A 149 -6.03 -15.57 -1.25
C ALA A 149 -5.86 -16.56 -0.07
N ALA A 150 -4.79 -16.41 0.72
CA ALA A 150 -4.63 -17.17 1.96
C ALA A 150 -5.67 -16.76 3.01
N VAL A 151 -6.02 -15.48 3.09
CA VAL A 151 -7.06 -14.96 4.00
C VAL A 151 -8.48 -15.36 3.56
N LEU A 152 -8.75 -15.40 2.25
CA LEU A 152 -10.03 -15.85 1.71
C LEU A 152 -10.28 -17.36 1.92
N GLY A 153 -9.22 -18.15 2.10
CA GLY A 153 -9.30 -19.57 2.38
C GLY A 153 -9.28 -20.47 1.14
N ASP A 154 -9.31 -21.78 1.38
CA ASP A 154 -9.00 -22.79 0.35
C ASP A 154 -10.04 -22.86 -0.79
N ARG A 155 -11.32 -22.56 -0.50
CA ARG A 155 -12.42 -22.61 -1.48
C ARG A 155 -12.13 -21.71 -2.68
N ASP A 156 -11.68 -20.50 -2.39
CA ASP A 156 -11.61 -19.42 -3.36
C ASP A 156 -10.19 -19.15 -3.85
N ARG A 157 -9.17 -19.75 -3.21
CA ARG A 157 -7.75 -19.48 -3.47
C ARG A 157 -7.37 -19.50 -4.95
N LYS A 158 -7.86 -20.48 -5.72
CA LYS A 158 -7.50 -20.61 -7.14
C LYS A 158 -8.05 -19.43 -7.97
N TRP A 159 -9.29 -19.03 -7.74
CA TRP A 159 -9.95 -17.95 -8.50
C TRP A 159 -9.52 -16.57 -8.00
N ALA A 160 -9.27 -16.44 -6.69
CA ALA A 160 -8.79 -15.22 -6.07
C ALA A 160 -7.44 -14.79 -6.66
N LEU A 161 -6.51 -15.72 -6.89
CA LEU A 161 -5.21 -15.41 -7.48
C LEU A 161 -5.34 -14.69 -8.83
N ASP A 162 -6.10 -15.28 -9.76
CA ASP A 162 -6.28 -14.73 -11.10
C ASP A 162 -7.05 -13.42 -11.06
N TYR A 163 -8.13 -13.34 -10.28
CA TYR A 163 -8.91 -12.12 -10.13
C TYR A 163 -8.07 -10.97 -9.56
N ILE A 164 -7.31 -11.21 -8.49
CA ILE A 164 -6.52 -10.16 -7.84
C ILE A 164 -5.47 -9.61 -8.80
N GLN A 165 -4.77 -10.48 -9.53
CA GLN A 165 -3.71 -10.04 -10.45
C GLN A 165 -4.26 -9.37 -11.72
N GLN A 166 -5.36 -9.87 -12.28
CA GLN A 166 -5.85 -9.45 -13.60
C GLN A 166 -6.95 -8.39 -13.55
N VAL A 167 -7.63 -8.24 -12.41
CA VAL A 167 -8.76 -7.33 -12.27
C VAL A 167 -8.55 -6.36 -11.12
N LEU A 168 -8.40 -6.85 -9.88
CA LEU A 168 -8.35 -5.98 -8.71
C LEU A 168 -7.16 -5.03 -8.73
N LEU A 169 -5.95 -5.58 -8.91
CA LEU A 169 -4.72 -4.80 -8.87
C LEU A 169 -4.65 -3.74 -10.00
N PRO A 170 -4.95 -4.07 -11.27
CA PRO A 170 -5.04 -3.08 -12.33
C PRO A 170 -6.07 -1.97 -12.09
N ASP A 171 -7.13 -2.23 -11.30
CA ASP A 171 -8.16 -1.23 -10.98
C ASP A 171 -7.68 -0.24 -9.91
N PHE A 172 -7.22 -0.72 -8.75
CA PHE A 172 -6.91 0.18 -7.63
C PHE A 172 -5.49 0.76 -7.67
N PHE A 173 -4.50 0.05 -8.24
CA PHE A 173 -3.11 0.49 -8.18
C PHE A 173 -2.86 1.82 -8.91
N PRO A 174 -3.44 2.09 -10.10
CA PRO A 174 -3.29 3.39 -10.75
C PRO A 174 -3.86 4.55 -9.92
N VAL A 175 -4.94 4.31 -9.17
CA VAL A 175 -5.52 5.29 -8.24
C VAL A 175 -4.54 5.54 -7.09
N PHE A 176 -3.98 4.49 -6.51
CA PHE A 176 -2.99 4.58 -5.45
C PHE A 176 -1.72 5.32 -5.89
N LYS A 177 -1.14 4.94 -7.03
CA LYS A 177 0.02 5.59 -7.65
C LYS A 177 -0.22 7.10 -7.84
N ARG A 178 -1.40 7.48 -8.34
CA ARG A 178 -1.78 8.89 -8.51
C ARG A 178 -1.88 9.63 -7.17
N THR A 179 -2.41 8.99 -6.14
CA THR A 179 -2.47 9.55 -4.79
C THR A 179 -1.08 9.87 -4.27
N ILE A 180 -0.12 8.95 -4.38
CA ILE A 180 1.26 9.18 -3.90
C ILE A 180 1.94 10.34 -4.67
N LYS A 181 1.77 10.42 -5.98
CA LYS A 181 2.30 11.55 -6.77
C LYS A 181 1.64 12.88 -6.39
N SER A 182 0.34 12.87 -6.07
CA SER A 182 -0.39 14.11 -5.73
C SER A 182 0.07 14.77 -4.42
N ILE A 183 0.54 13.96 -3.47
CA ILE A 183 1.08 14.41 -2.18
C ILE A 183 2.58 14.76 -2.24
N GLY A 184 3.21 14.65 -3.42
CA GLY A 184 4.58 15.10 -3.66
C GLY A 184 5.69 14.25 -3.03
N LEU A 185 5.37 13.06 -2.48
CA LEU A 185 6.36 12.15 -1.89
C LEU A 185 7.35 11.59 -2.92
N ILE A 186 6.98 11.58 -4.20
CA ILE A 186 7.79 11.06 -5.30
C ILE A 186 8.07 12.21 -6.27
N GLU A 187 9.34 12.46 -6.59
CA GLU A 187 9.72 13.26 -7.75
C GLU A 187 9.62 12.39 -9.01
N ASP A 188 9.03 12.91 -10.09
CA ASP A 188 8.97 12.16 -11.35
C ASP A 188 10.41 11.81 -11.79
N ARG A 189 10.72 10.52 -11.89
CA ARG A 189 11.96 10.03 -12.49
C ARG A 189 11.99 10.52 -13.94
N LYS A 190 12.78 11.56 -14.22
CA LYS A 190 12.93 12.06 -15.59
C LYS A 190 13.45 10.92 -16.45
N MET A 191 12.73 10.59 -17.53
CA MET A 191 13.34 9.82 -18.62
C MET A 191 14.61 10.56 -19.06
N PRO A 192 15.74 9.86 -19.28
CA PRO A 192 16.88 10.50 -19.92
C PRO A 192 16.37 11.12 -21.22
N GLU A 193 16.63 12.41 -21.42
CA GLU A 193 16.40 13.06 -22.72
C GLU A 193 17.01 12.13 -23.77
N GLN A 194 16.19 11.63 -24.69
CA GLN A 194 16.70 10.96 -25.86
C GLN A 194 17.61 11.99 -26.54
N ALA A 195 18.92 11.80 -26.39
CA ALA A 195 19.92 12.60 -27.07
C ALA A 195 19.59 12.48 -28.57
N GLY A 196 19.23 13.61 -29.16
CA GLY A 196 18.78 13.69 -30.53
C GLY A 196 19.74 13.02 -31.50
N HIS A 197 19.17 12.36 -32.49
CA HIS A 197 19.80 12.08 -33.77
C HIS A 197 19.04 12.83 -34.86
#